data_AF-A0A7C4NA19-F1
#
_entry.id   AF-A0A7C4NA19-F1
#
_cell.length_a   1.000
_cell.length_b   1.000
_cell.length_c   1.000
_cell.angle_alpha   90.00
_cell.angle_beta   90.00
_cell.angle_gamma   90.00
#
_symmetry.space_group_name_H-M   'P 1'
#
loop_
_entity.id
_entity.type
_entity.pdbx_description
1 polymer ?
#
loop_
_entity_poly.entity_id
_entity_poly.type
_entity_poly.pdbx_seq_one_letter_code
_entity_poly.pdbx_strand_id
1 'polypeptide(L)'
;MNPSFLGLQAPVLVALASAAGYVALLAWVLHRHGWRTWPVRALALYLAMAFFWSVGASLPLWFGLPPGVAEVGTRLGFAMLMLSAPTLTALTLMFLERPGARQVLILAVAWLTLVLIAELNVFGVQTWLLGDAAAEATRLLTRPLQVAGWGAFSLGALLLVGLDFFQTRRPLHRNRLLFWLLAILLVLGGEGLTLLNRASFVIDMTQVGVTVRLLGVMLVTVATTNYHLPVLRRIVREVVVATITTLFLAALIFAGMYLVLTSVDQEVSYTTLVLA
;
A
#
# COMPACT_ATOMS: atom_id res chain seq x y z
N MET A 1 -25.77 -5.19 3.40
CA MET A 1 -25.89 -3.86 4.05
C MET A 1 -24.49 -3.38 4.38
N ASN A 2 -24.04 -2.25 3.82
CA ASN A 2 -22.74 -1.69 4.19
C ASN A 2 -22.86 -1.10 5.61
N PRO A 3 -22.05 -1.54 6.59
CA PRO A 3 -22.08 -0.97 7.92
C PRO A 3 -21.58 0.47 7.85
N SER A 4 -22.49 1.44 7.94
CA SER A 4 -22.16 2.85 8.13
C SER A 4 -21.96 3.09 9.62
N PHE A 5 -20.71 3.19 10.06
CA PHE A 5 -20.41 3.64 11.42
C PHE A 5 -20.42 5.18 11.39
N LEU A 6 -21.36 5.83 12.08
CA LEU A 6 -21.46 7.31 12.16
C LEU A 6 -21.64 8.01 10.79
N GLY A 7 -22.24 7.35 9.80
CA GLY A 7 -22.37 7.89 8.44
C GLY A 7 -21.08 7.88 7.60
N LEU A 8 -19.95 7.47 8.20
CA LEU A 8 -18.71 7.20 7.49
C LEU A 8 -18.65 5.74 7.06
N GLN A 9 -18.24 5.53 5.81
CA GLN A 9 -18.02 4.19 5.30
C GLN A 9 -16.69 3.66 5.84
N ALA A 10 -16.69 2.42 6.31
CA ALA A 10 -15.49 1.70 6.74
C ALA A 10 -14.26 1.91 5.83
N PRO A 11 -14.34 1.80 4.48
CA PRO A 11 -13.18 2.02 3.61
C PRO A 11 -12.61 3.44 3.68
N VAL A 12 -13.47 4.46 3.81
CA VAL A 12 -13.04 5.85 3.94
C VAL A 12 -12.31 6.05 5.27
N LEU A 13 -12.84 5.47 6.36
CA LEU A 13 -12.23 5.56 7.68
C LEU A 13 -10.83 4.93 7.72
N VAL A 14 -10.66 3.73 7.13
CA VAL A 14 -9.34 3.05 7.07
C VAL A 14 -8.32 3.88 6.28
N ALA A 15 -8.74 4.46 5.15
CA ALA A 15 -7.87 5.29 4.33
C ALA A 15 -7.47 6.60 5.04
N LEU A 16 -8.41 7.26 5.72
CA LEU A 16 -8.13 8.47 6.51
C LEU A 16 -7.27 8.19 7.74
N ALA A 17 -7.52 7.07 8.45
CA ALA A 17 -6.68 6.64 9.56
C ALA A 17 -5.25 6.35 9.09
N SER A 18 -5.08 5.76 7.91
CA SER A 18 -3.77 5.53 7.30
C SER A 18 -3.08 6.83 6.90
N ALA A 19 -3.83 7.79 6.35
CA ALA A 19 -3.34 9.14 6.07
C ALA A 19 -2.83 9.83 7.34
N ALA A 20 -3.59 9.77 8.43
CA ALA A 20 -3.17 10.29 9.74
C ALA A 20 -1.91 9.56 10.26
N GLY A 21 -1.81 8.24 10.05
CA GLY A 21 -0.62 7.45 10.35
C GLY A 21 0.63 7.96 9.60
N TYR A 22 0.51 8.27 8.31
CA TYR A 22 1.62 8.85 7.54
C TYR A 22 2.03 10.24 8.02
N VAL A 23 1.07 11.09 8.42
CA VAL A 23 1.36 12.40 9.01
C VAL A 23 2.10 12.25 10.35
N ALA A 24 1.66 11.32 11.20
CA ALA A 24 2.33 11.03 12.46
C ALA A 24 3.78 10.54 12.25
N LEU A 25 3.98 9.63 11.29
CA LEU A 25 5.32 9.15 10.91
C LEU A 25 6.19 10.28 10.36
N LEU A 26 5.64 11.16 9.51
CA LEU A 26 6.34 12.31 8.96
C LEU A 26 6.78 13.27 10.06
N ALA A 27 5.86 13.64 10.95
CA ALA A 27 6.15 14.49 12.10
C ALA A 27 7.24 13.88 13.00
N TRP A 28 7.16 12.57 13.25
CA TRP A 28 8.15 11.84 14.03
C TRP A 28 9.54 11.86 13.39
N VAL A 29 9.64 11.57 12.08
CA VAL A 29 10.90 11.61 11.32
C VAL A 29 11.51 13.02 11.35
N LEU A 30 10.70 14.05 11.09
CA LEU A 30 11.16 15.44 11.06
C LEU A 30 11.60 15.92 12.45
N HIS A 31 10.88 15.54 13.50
CA HIS A 31 11.23 15.88 14.88
C HIS A 31 12.55 15.23 15.32
N ARG A 32 12.75 13.95 14.99
CA ARG A 32 13.90 13.17 15.49
C ARG A 32 15.20 13.43 14.73
N HIS A 33 15.14 13.60 13.41
CA HIS A 33 16.33 13.66 12.55
C HIS A 33 16.51 15.02 11.83
N GLY A 34 15.47 15.86 11.81
CA GLY A 34 15.48 17.13 11.08
C GLY A 34 15.64 16.94 9.56
N TRP A 35 16.03 18.01 8.85
CA TRP A 35 16.18 18.04 7.37
C TRP A 35 17.63 17.83 6.90
N ARG A 36 18.53 17.33 7.76
CA ARG A 36 19.97 17.40 7.49
C ARG A 36 20.45 16.40 6.44
N THR A 37 19.93 15.18 6.45
CA THR A 37 20.44 14.10 5.58
C THR A 37 19.50 13.83 4.41
N TRP A 38 20.09 13.50 3.27
CA TRP A 38 19.34 13.22 2.04
C TRP A 38 18.36 12.04 2.15
N PRO A 39 18.68 10.92 2.84
CA PRO A 39 17.73 9.83 3.07
C PRO A 39 16.48 10.25 3.84
N VAL A 40 16.62 11.15 4.82
CA VAL A 40 15.49 11.65 5.60
C VAL A 40 14.56 12.51 4.74
N ARG A 41 15.11 13.32 3.82
CA ARG A 41 14.31 14.11 2.88
C ARG A 41 13.55 13.21 1.89
N ALA A 42 14.20 12.18 1.38
CA ALA A 42 13.55 11.21 0.51
C ALA A 42 12.45 10.42 1.23
N LEU A 43 12.67 10.07 2.51
CA LEU A 43 11.67 9.41 3.34
C LEU A 43 10.48 10.32 3.61
N ALA A 44 10.73 11.60 3.94
CA ALA A 44 9.69 12.60 4.12
C ALA A 44 8.85 12.80 2.86
N LEU A 45 9.51 12.86 1.69
CA LEU A 45 8.83 12.93 0.39
C LEU A 45 7.96 11.69 0.13
N TYR A 46 8.50 10.51 0.40
CA TYR A 46 7.75 9.25 0.26
C TYR A 46 6.53 9.21 1.20
N LEU A 47 6.67 9.64 2.46
CA LEU A 47 5.57 9.72 3.41
C LEU A 47 4.49 10.71 2.97
N ALA A 48 4.88 11.86 2.41
CA ALA A 48 3.94 12.82 1.84
C ALA A 48 3.18 12.21 0.63
N MET A 49 3.88 11.50 -0.26
CA MET A 49 3.24 10.79 -1.37
C MET A 49 2.28 9.70 -0.88
N ALA A 50 2.65 8.95 0.16
CA ALA A 50 1.79 7.94 0.77
C ALA A 50 0.52 8.56 1.40
N PHE A 51 0.64 9.72 2.05
CA PHE A 51 -0.49 10.51 2.53
C PHE A 51 -1.44 10.88 1.39
N PHE A 52 -0.94 11.55 0.34
CA PHE A 52 -1.77 11.98 -0.79
C PHE A 52 -2.37 10.79 -1.54
N TRP A 53 -1.65 9.67 -1.61
CA TRP A 53 -2.19 8.43 -2.16
C TRP A 53 -3.38 7.93 -1.34
N SER A 54 -3.28 7.88 0.00
CA SER A 54 -4.38 7.40 0.84
C SER A 54 -5.61 8.31 0.78
N VAL A 55 -5.40 9.63 0.70
CA VAL A 55 -6.49 10.59 0.46
C VAL A 55 -7.09 10.39 -0.94
N GLY A 56 -6.26 10.26 -1.97
CA GLY A 56 -6.71 9.99 -3.34
C GLY A 56 -7.51 8.70 -3.45
N ALA A 57 -7.11 7.65 -2.73
CA ALA A 57 -7.82 6.37 -2.67
C ALA A 57 -9.16 6.46 -1.92
N SER A 58 -9.29 7.37 -0.93
CA SER A 58 -10.53 7.52 -0.15
C SER A 58 -11.62 8.33 -0.85
N LEU A 59 -11.25 9.29 -1.70
CA LEU A 59 -12.23 10.17 -2.35
C LEU A 59 -13.24 9.42 -3.24
N PRO A 60 -12.87 8.45 -4.10
CA PRO A 60 -13.82 7.69 -4.91
C PRO A 60 -14.73 6.77 -4.09
N LEU A 61 -14.34 6.48 -2.85
CA LEU A 61 -15.09 5.63 -1.92
C LEU A 61 -16.17 6.40 -1.17
N TRP A 62 -16.11 7.73 -1.14
CA TRP A 62 -17.02 8.52 -0.32
C TRP A 62 -18.34 8.78 -1.06
N PHE A 63 -19.43 8.21 -0.55
CA PHE A 63 -20.79 8.42 -1.08
C PHE A 63 -21.24 9.85 -0.82
N GLY A 64 -21.84 10.48 -1.82
CA GLY A 64 -22.34 11.85 -1.75
C GLY A 64 -21.35 12.92 -2.25
N LEU A 65 -20.12 12.54 -2.61
CA LEU A 65 -19.22 13.45 -3.32
C LEU A 65 -19.64 13.64 -4.78
N PRO A 66 -19.48 14.85 -5.35
CA PRO A 66 -19.66 15.08 -6.77
C PRO A 66 -18.74 14.17 -7.60
N PRO A 67 -19.16 13.71 -8.79
CA PRO A 67 -18.38 12.79 -9.63
C PRO A 67 -16.99 13.33 -9.99
N GLY A 68 -16.86 14.66 -10.16
CA GLY A 68 -15.57 15.29 -10.42
C GLY A 68 -14.55 15.13 -9.28
N VAL A 69 -15.00 15.08 -8.02
CA VAL A 69 -14.11 14.89 -6.87
C VAL A 69 -13.59 13.45 -6.82
N ALA A 70 -14.45 12.46 -7.10
CA ALA A 70 -14.03 11.07 -7.23
C ALA A 70 -13.00 10.89 -8.35
N GLU A 71 -13.20 11.55 -9.50
CA GLU A 71 -12.26 11.51 -10.61
C GLU A 71 -10.90 12.11 -10.22
N VAL A 72 -10.88 13.29 -9.61
CA VAL A 72 -9.64 13.91 -9.10
C VAL A 72 -8.95 12.97 -8.09
N GLY A 73 -9.71 12.34 -7.21
CA GLY A 73 -9.19 11.35 -6.26
C GLY A 73 -8.50 10.18 -6.93
N THR A 74 -9.14 9.56 -7.93
CA THR A 74 -8.52 8.46 -8.70
C THR A 74 -7.24 8.90 -9.38
N ARG A 75 -7.24 10.05 -10.06
CA ARG A 75 -6.05 10.58 -10.76
C ARG A 75 -4.91 10.86 -9.78
N LEU A 76 -5.22 11.49 -8.64
CA LEU A 76 -4.26 11.74 -7.57
C LEU A 76 -3.69 10.42 -7.01
N GLY A 77 -4.54 9.44 -6.73
CA GLY A 77 -4.14 8.12 -6.25
C GLY A 77 -3.17 7.43 -7.21
N PHE A 78 -3.49 7.37 -8.50
CA PHE A 78 -2.59 6.77 -9.49
C PHE A 78 -1.28 7.53 -9.66
N ALA A 79 -1.31 8.87 -9.70
CA ALA A 79 -0.10 9.69 -9.80
C ALA A 79 0.83 9.48 -8.59
N MET A 80 0.27 9.45 -7.38
CA MET A 80 1.05 9.23 -6.15
C MET A 80 1.59 7.80 -6.05
N LEU A 81 0.85 6.80 -6.52
CA LEU A 81 1.32 5.41 -6.60
C LEU A 81 2.49 5.29 -7.60
N MET A 82 2.38 5.96 -8.74
CA MET A 82 3.42 5.96 -9.76
C MET A 82 4.70 6.64 -9.26
N LEU A 83 4.57 7.69 -8.43
CA LEU A 83 5.70 8.37 -7.80
C LEU A 83 6.28 7.62 -6.59
N SER A 84 5.48 6.81 -5.88
CA SER A 84 5.94 6.08 -4.69
C SER A 84 6.96 5.00 -5.03
N ALA A 85 6.78 4.26 -6.13
CA ALA A 85 7.72 3.22 -6.54
C ALA A 85 9.15 3.72 -6.80
N PRO A 86 9.41 4.72 -7.66
CA PRO A 86 10.77 5.20 -7.90
C PRO A 86 11.39 5.89 -6.68
N THR A 87 10.58 6.57 -5.85
CA THR A 87 11.08 7.15 -4.60
C THR A 87 11.48 6.07 -3.61
N LEU A 88 10.75 4.95 -3.55
CA LEU A 88 11.14 3.76 -2.79
C LEU A 88 12.42 3.11 -3.34
N THR A 89 12.58 3.04 -4.67
CA THR A 89 13.83 2.56 -5.30
C THR A 89 15.01 3.47 -4.96
N ALA A 90 14.82 4.79 -5.01
CA ALA A 90 15.85 5.76 -4.63
C ALA A 90 16.22 5.64 -3.14
N LEU A 91 15.22 5.52 -2.26
CA LEU A 91 15.41 5.23 -0.83
C LEU A 91 16.19 3.93 -0.61
N THR A 92 15.89 2.91 -1.40
CA THR A 92 16.59 1.62 -1.34
C THR A 92 18.06 1.77 -1.71
N LEU A 93 18.37 2.49 -2.79
CA LEU A 93 19.76 2.78 -3.16
C LEU A 93 20.49 3.58 -2.08
N MET A 94 19.83 4.58 -1.49
CA MET A 94 20.38 5.34 -0.36
C MET A 94 20.63 4.45 0.87
N PHE A 95 19.71 3.55 1.18
CA PHE A 95 19.81 2.63 2.31
C PHE A 95 20.97 1.64 2.14
N LEU A 96 21.21 1.21 0.90
CA LEU A 96 22.33 0.35 0.50
C LEU A 96 23.64 1.13 0.29
N GLU A 97 23.64 2.46 0.48
CA GLU A 97 24.79 3.35 0.25
C GLU A 97 25.35 3.25 -1.19
N ARG A 98 24.51 2.88 -2.16
CA ARG A 98 24.90 2.74 -3.56
C ARG A 98 24.76 4.07 -4.32
N PRO A 99 25.70 4.39 -5.23
CA PRO A 99 25.52 5.51 -6.15
C PRO A 99 24.32 5.25 -7.09
N GLY A 100 23.77 6.31 -7.67
CA GLY A 100 22.69 6.21 -8.67
C GLY A 100 21.30 6.56 -8.16
N ALA A 101 21.10 6.75 -6.85
CA ALA A 101 19.81 7.18 -6.31
C ALA A 101 19.27 8.47 -6.98
N ARG A 102 20.16 9.44 -7.27
CA ARG A 102 19.80 10.66 -8.02
C ARG A 102 19.39 10.36 -9.47
N GLN A 103 20.06 9.42 -10.13
CA GLN A 103 19.76 9.03 -11.51
C GLN A 103 18.39 8.35 -11.60
N VAL A 104 18.06 7.49 -10.62
CA VAL A 104 16.72 6.87 -10.51
C VAL A 104 15.62 7.91 -10.36
N LEU A 105 15.83 8.95 -9.53
CA LEU A 105 14.86 10.04 -9.40
C LEU A 105 14.70 10.85 -10.69
N ILE A 106 15.79 11.10 -11.43
CA ILE A 106 15.71 11.78 -12.73
C ILE A 106 14.94 10.92 -13.73
N LEU A 107 15.23 9.61 -13.79
CA LEU A 107 14.51 8.66 -14.63
C LEU A 107 13.02 8.61 -14.28
N ALA A 108 12.69 8.68 -12.98
CA ALA A 108 11.32 8.72 -12.50
C ALA A 108 10.57 9.98 -12.94
N VAL A 109 11.22 11.14 -12.82
CA VAL A 109 10.64 12.41 -13.31
C VAL A 109 10.44 12.35 -14.81
N ALA A 110 11.43 11.88 -15.58
CA ALA A 110 11.32 11.74 -17.03
C ALA A 110 10.17 10.79 -17.43
N TRP A 111 10.05 9.65 -16.73
CA TRP A 111 8.96 8.69 -16.94
C TRP A 111 7.59 9.29 -16.61
N LEU A 112 7.47 10.03 -15.50
CA LEU A 112 6.24 10.73 -15.14
C LEU A 112 5.87 11.81 -16.16
N THR A 113 6.84 12.60 -16.63
CA THR A 113 6.62 13.59 -17.68
C THR A 113 6.11 12.92 -18.95
N LEU A 114 6.67 11.77 -19.34
CA LEU A 114 6.20 11.00 -20.49
C LEU A 114 4.76 10.53 -20.32
N VAL A 115 4.41 9.99 -19.16
CA VAL A 115 3.03 9.56 -18.86
C VAL A 115 2.07 10.76 -18.86
N LEU A 116 2.46 11.90 -18.29
CA LEU A 116 1.63 13.10 -18.30
C LEU A 116 1.45 13.69 -19.71
N ILE A 117 2.50 13.69 -20.53
CA ILE A 117 2.41 14.10 -21.94
C ILE A 117 1.41 13.21 -22.68
N ALA A 118 1.47 11.90 -22.45
CA ALA A 118 0.50 10.96 -22.99
C ALA A 118 -0.90 11.20 -22.43
N GLU A 119 -1.08 11.38 -21.12
CA GLU A 119 -2.40 11.53 -20.50
C GLU A 119 -3.09 12.84 -20.91
N LEU A 120 -2.35 13.95 -20.99
CA LEU A 120 -2.87 15.26 -21.36
C LEU A 120 -2.95 15.46 -22.88
N ASN A 121 -2.54 14.47 -23.68
CA ASN A 121 -2.41 14.58 -25.14
C ASN A 121 -1.65 15.86 -25.55
N VAL A 122 -0.57 16.19 -24.81
CA VAL A 122 0.26 17.35 -25.15
C VAL A 122 0.81 17.10 -26.56
N PHE A 123 0.66 18.09 -27.44
CA PHE A 123 0.97 18.02 -28.89
C PHE A 123 -0.06 17.32 -29.79
N GLY A 124 -1.23 16.90 -29.27
CA GLY A 124 -2.30 16.34 -30.11
C GLY A 124 -1.91 15.02 -30.80
N VAL A 125 -0.86 14.34 -30.33
CA VAL A 125 -0.33 13.12 -30.94
C VAL A 125 -1.37 12.00 -30.95
N GLN A 126 -2.21 11.92 -29.91
CA GLN A 126 -3.25 10.89 -29.82
C GLN A 126 -4.41 11.18 -30.77
N THR A 127 -4.86 12.43 -30.83
CA THR A 127 -5.88 12.87 -31.80
C THR A 127 -5.39 12.69 -33.24
N TRP A 128 -4.09 12.87 -33.49
CA TRP A 128 -3.49 12.65 -34.80
C TRP A 128 -3.35 11.16 -35.17
N LEU A 129 -2.95 10.30 -34.23
CA LEU A 129 -2.76 8.86 -34.47
C LEU A 129 -4.06 8.05 -34.45
N LEU A 130 -5.01 8.39 -33.58
CA LEU A 130 -6.16 7.56 -33.22
C LEU A 130 -7.51 8.20 -33.58
N GLY A 131 -7.53 9.46 -34.03
CA GLY A 131 -8.75 10.17 -34.41
C GLY A 131 -9.77 10.25 -33.27
N ASP A 132 -11.06 10.06 -33.58
CA ASP A 132 -12.15 10.12 -32.60
C ASP A 132 -12.12 8.98 -31.56
N ALA A 133 -11.39 7.89 -31.84
CA ALA A 133 -11.17 6.80 -30.89
C ALA A 133 -10.11 7.13 -29.82
N ALA A 134 -9.47 8.30 -29.90
CA ALA A 134 -8.39 8.69 -29.01
C ALA A 134 -8.79 8.65 -27.53
N ALA A 135 -9.98 9.13 -27.16
CA ALA A 135 -10.37 9.23 -25.74
C ALA A 135 -10.43 7.87 -25.01
N GLU A 136 -10.95 6.83 -25.67
CA GLU A 136 -11.00 5.47 -25.13
C GLU A 136 -9.60 4.82 -25.17
N ALA A 137 -8.88 4.97 -26.28
CA ALA A 137 -7.55 4.43 -26.49
C ALA A 137 -6.52 5.00 -25.50
N THR A 138 -6.62 6.28 -25.11
CA THR A 138 -5.73 6.91 -24.14
C THR A 138 -5.82 6.21 -22.78
N ARG A 139 -7.02 5.88 -22.30
CA ARG A 139 -7.20 5.17 -21.03
C ARG A 139 -6.62 3.75 -21.09
N LEU A 140 -6.72 3.10 -22.25
CA LEU A 140 -6.17 1.77 -22.48
C LEU A 140 -4.64 1.76 -22.57
N LEU A 141 -4.00 2.85 -22.99
CA LEU A 141 -2.54 2.95 -23.08
C LEU A 141 -1.89 3.47 -21.78
N THR A 142 -2.46 4.49 -21.13
CA THR A 142 -1.84 5.14 -19.97
C THR A 142 -1.85 4.24 -18.73
N ARG A 143 -2.91 3.46 -18.51
CA ARG A 143 -3.00 2.56 -17.35
C ARG A 143 -1.95 1.45 -17.37
N PRO A 144 -1.79 0.64 -18.44
CA PRO A 144 -0.72 -0.35 -18.52
C PRO A 144 0.67 0.29 -18.41
N LEU A 145 0.87 1.48 -18.98
CA LEU A 145 2.14 2.19 -18.88
C LEU A 145 2.47 2.60 -17.43
N GLN A 146 1.48 3.13 -16.70
CA GLN A 146 1.62 3.45 -15.28
C GLN A 146 1.93 2.19 -14.44
N VAL A 147 1.19 1.10 -14.67
CA VAL A 147 1.40 -0.19 -13.98
C VAL A 147 2.75 -0.80 -14.32
N ALA A 148 3.18 -0.74 -15.58
CA ALA A 148 4.49 -1.21 -16.03
C ALA A 148 5.63 -0.40 -15.39
N GLY A 149 5.49 0.93 -15.33
CA GLY A 149 6.45 1.80 -14.65
C GLY A 149 6.55 1.48 -13.16
N TRP A 150 5.40 1.43 -12.47
CA TRP A 150 5.34 1.03 -11.06
C TRP A 150 5.97 -0.34 -10.85
N GLY A 151 5.63 -1.34 -11.68
CA GLY A 151 6.16 -2.69 -11.61
C GLY A 151 7.66 -2.76 -11.85
N ALA A 152 8.19 -2.02 -12.84
CA ALA A 152 9.61 -1.98 -13.15
C ALA A 152 10.45 -1.38 -12.01
N PHE A 153 10.04 -0.24 -11.45
CA PHE A 153 10.74 0.38 -10.31
C PHE A 153 10.65 -0.48 -9.04
N SER A 154 9.48 -1.05 -8.78
CA SER A 154 9.22 -1.93 -7.64
C SER A 154 10.04 -3.21 -7.70
N LEU A 155 10.06 -3.88 -8.86
CA LEU A 155 10.88 -5.05 -9.10
C LEU A 155 12.37 -4.71 -9.02
N GLY A 156 12.78 -3.56 -9.56
CA GLY A 156 14.15 -3.06 -9.43
C GLY A 156 14.59 -2.89 -7.97
N ALA A 157 13.74 -2.29 -7.13
CA ALA A 157 14.01 -2.15 -5.69
C ALA A 157 14.14 -3.52 -4.99
N LEU A 158 13.23 -4.46 -5.29
CA LEU A 158 13.27 -5.82 -4.76
C LEU A 158 14.53 -6.58 -5.18
N LEU A 159 14.89 -6.53 -6.47
CA LEU A 159 16.07 -7.20 -6.99
C LEU A 159 17.35 -6.64 -6.38
N LEU A 160 17.46 -5.31 -6.25
CA LEU A 160 18.62 -4.68 -5.60
C LEU A 160 18.84 -5.20 -4.18
N VAL A 161 17.78 -5.25 -3.37
CA VAL A 161 17.85 -5.69 -1.97
C VAL A 161 18.04 -7.20 -1.88
N GLY A 162 17.36 -7.96 -2.74
CA GLY A 162 17.47 -9.41 -2.80
C GLY A 162 18.90 -9.85 -3.15
N LEU A 163 19.51 -9.25 -4.17
CA LEU A 163 20.90 -9.53 -4.55
C LEU A 163 21.87 -9.20 -3.41
N ASP A 164 21.73 -8.03 -2.77
CA ASP A 164 22.59 -7.64 -1.64
C ASP A 164 22.42 -8.55 -0.43
N PHE A 165 21.19 -9.03 -0.20
CA PHE A 165 20.89 -9.99 0.85
C PHE A 165 21.61 -11.33 0.63
N PHE A 166 21.61 -11.85 -0.61
CA PHE A 166 22.28 -13.12 -0.93
C PHE A 166 23.81 -13.00 -0.94
N GLN A 167 24.35 -11.83 -1.30
CA GLN A 167 25.80 -11.59 -1.32
C GLN A 167 26.39 -11.31 0.07
N THR A 168 25.60 -10.76 0.99
CA THR A 168 26.08 -10.35 2.32
C THR A 168 26.31 -11.53 3.26
N ARG A 169 27.57 -11.74 3.69
CA ARG A 169 27.93 -12.75 4.71
C ARG A 169 27.84 -12.26 6.16
N ARG A 170 27.90 -10.94 6.40
CA ARG A 170 27.91 -10.38 7.76
C ARG A 170 26.51 -10.46 8.39
N PRO A 171 26.33 -11.13 9.54
CA PRO A 171 24.99 -11.41 10.10
C PRO A 171 24.20 -10.16 10.49
N LEU A 172 24.88 -9.12 11.00
CA LEU A 172 24.24 -7.86 11.39
C LEU A 172 23.67 -7.10 10.18
N HIS A 173 24.45 -7.00 9.10
CA HIS A 173 24.01 -6.33 7.86
C HIS A 173 22.88 -7.14 7.20
N ARG A 174 22.96 -8.47 7.25
CA ARG A 174 21.91 -9.36 6.75
C ARG A 174 20.57 -9.18 7.49
N ASN A 175 20.57 -8.97 8.81
CA ASN A 175 19.33 -8.68 9.56
C ASN A 175 18.71 -7.34 9.12
N ARG A 176 19.55 -6.31 8.90
CA ARG A 176 19.11 -5.00 8.41
C ARG A 176 18.51 -5.10 6.99
N LEU A 177 19.14 -5.85 6.09
CA LEU A 177 18.61 -6.10 4.74
C LEU A 177 17.30 -6.90 4.75
N LEU A 178 17.18 -7.89 5.64
CA LEU A 178 15.95 -8.68 5.79
C LEU A 178 14.77 -7.82 6.25
N PHE A 179 15.03 -6.90 7.19
CA PHE A 179 14.03 -5.94 7.65
C PHE A 179 13.57 -5.01 6.52
N TRP A 180 14.52 -4.51 5.72
CA TRP A 180 14.22 -3.68 4.55
C TRP A 180 13.45 -4.44 3.46
N LEU A 181 13.85 -5.69 3.19
CA LEU A 181 13.16 -6.57 2.25
C LEU A 181 11.71 -6.82 2.67
N LEU A 182 11.48 -7.12 3.97
CA LEU A 182 10.13 -7.29 4.50
C LEU A 182 9.31 -6.00 4.36
N ALA A 183 9.91 -4.84 4.65
CA ALA A 183 9.26 -3.55 4.51
C ALA A 183 8.82 -3.30 3.06
N ILE A 184 9.70 -3.53 2.08
CA ILE A 184 9.37 -3.40 0.65
C ILE A 184 8.27 -4.39 0.26
N LEU A 185 8.35 -5.66 0.70
CA LEU A 185 7.33 -6.67 0.38
C LEU A 185 5.95 -6.27 0.91
N LEU A 186 5.86 -5.70 2.12
CA LEU A 186 4.61 -5.20 2.66
C LEU A 186 4.11 -3.95 1.91
N VAL A 187 5.00 -3.02 1.55
CA VAL A 187 4.61 -1.85 0.75
C VAL A 187 4.06 -2.28 -0.61
N LEU A 188 4.82 -3.08 -1.35
CA LEU A 188 4.46 -3.52 -2.71
C LEU A 188 3.30 -4.49 -2.71
N GLY A 189 3.23 -5.39 -1.72
CA GLY A 189 2.09 -6.27 -1.52
C GLY A 189 0.83 -5.48 -1.19
N GLY A 190 0.93 -4.48 -0.32
CA GLY A 190 -0.19 -3.58 0.00
C GLY A 190 -0.66 -2.77 -1.20
N GLU A 191 0.27 -2.17 -1.95
CA GLU A 191 -0.02 -1.47 -3.21
C GLU A 191 -0.65 -2.41 -4.26
N GLY A 192 -0.10 -3.61 -4.44
CA GLY A 192 -0.64 -4.63 -5.35
C GLY A 192 -2.06 -5.07 -4.98
N LEU A 193 -2.33 -5.28 -3.68
CA LEU A 193 -3.68 -5.60 -3.19
C LEU A 193 -4.69 -4.50 -3.52
N THR A 194 -4.28 -3.22 -3.51
CA THR A 194 -5.18 -2.11 -3.89
C THR A 194 -5.49 -2.02 -5.38
N LEU A 195 -4.67 -2.64 -6.23
CA LEU A 195 -4.89 -2.71 -7.67
C LEU A 195 -5.83 -3.87 -8.06
N LEU A 196 -6.11 -4.80 -7.15
CA LEU A 196 -7.02 -5.91 -7.41
C LEU A 196 -8.47 -5.42 -7.51
N ASN A 197 -9.23 -6.00 -8.45
CA ASN A 197 -10.61 -5.62 -8.68
C ASN A 197 -11.51 -6.05 -7.50
N ARG A 198 -12.26 -5.09 -6.94
CA ARG A 198 -13.20 -5.32 -5.83
C ARG A 198 -14.29 -6.32 -6.17
N ALA A 199 -14.68 -6.43 -7.44
CA ALA A 199 -15.77 -7.31 -7.86
C ALA A 199 -15.47 -8.81 -7.65
N SER A 200 -14.19 -9.18 -7.52
CA SER A 200 -13.76 -10.59 -7.49
C SER A 200 -13.62 -11.18 -6.09
N PHE A 201 -13.73 -10.37 -5.02
CA PHE A 201 -13.40 -10.81 -3.66
C PHE A 201 -14.50 -10.48 -2.64
N VAL A 202 -14.70 -11.39 -1.68
CA VAL A 202 -15.65 -11.22 -0.55
C VAL A 202 -15.17 -10.16 0.45
N ILE A 203 -13.85 -10.02 0.60
CA ILE A 203 -13.20 -9.03 1.47
C ILE A 203 -12.75 -7.86 0.61
N ASP A 204 -12.93 -6.62 1.11
CA ASP A 204 -12.43 -5.42 0.44
C ASP A 204 -10.89 -5.39 0.48
N MET A 205 -10.27 -5.97 -0.55
CA MET A 205 -8.82 -6.06 -0.72
C MET A 205 -8.15 -4.69 -0.70
N THR A 206 -8.88 -3.61 -1.03
CA THR A 206 -8.39 -2.23 -0.93
C THR A 206 -8.03 -1.88 0.51
N GLN A 207 -8.89 -2.21 1.48
CA GLN A 207 -8.69 -1.87 2.89
C GLN A 207 -7.52 -2.65 3.49
N VAL A 208 -7.44 -3.94 3.14
CA VAL A 208 -6.31 -4.80 3.52
C VAL A 208 -5.03 -4.23 2.92
N GLY A 209 -5.03 -3.88 1.63
CA GLY A 209 -3.88 -3.32 0.94
C GLY A 209 -3.37 -2.02 1.54
N VAL A 210 -4.27 -1.07 1.85
CA VAL A 210 -3.92 0.20 2.52
C VAL A 210 -3.28 -0.05 3.89
N THR A 211 -3.83 -0.98 4.68
CA THR A 211 -3.32 -1.32 6.02
C THR A 211 -1.96 -2.01 5.94
N VAL A 212 -1.81 -2.98 5.05
CA VAL A 212 -0.56 -3.72 4.80
C VAL A 212 0.53 -2.75 4.31
N ARG A 213 0.18 -1.81 3.42
CA ARG A 213 1.09 -0.76 2.98
C ARG A 213 1.54 0.11 4.15
N LEU A 214 0.64 0.59 4.99
CA LEU A 214 0.97 1.42 6.16
C LEU A 214 1.98 0.71 7.08
N LEU A 215 1.77 -0.58 7.36
CA LEU A 215 2.72 -1.40 8.12
C LEU A 215 4.09 -1.47 7.44
N GLY A 216 4.11 -1.67 6.12
CA GLY A 216 5.35 -1.62 5.32
C GLY A 216 6.07 -0.28 5.46
N VAL A 217 5.35 0.84 5.37
CA VAL A 217 5.92 2.19 5.54
C VAL A 217 6.43 2.43 6.96
N MET A 218 5.73 1.93 7.98
CA MET A 218 6.23 1.96 9.37
C MET A 218 7.57 1.25 9.48
N LEU A 219 7.71 0.06 8.86
CA LEU A 219 8.98 -0.65 8.83
C LEU A 219 10.05 0.13 8.05
N VAL A 220 9.75 0.67 6.86
CA VAL A 220 10.70 1.53 6.11
C VAL A 220 11.20 2.69 7.00
N THR A 221 10.28 3.32 7.72
CA THR A 221 10.58 4.44 8.61
C THR A 221 11.48 4.00 9.77
N VAL A 222 11.16 2.89 10.44
CA VAL A 222 11.97 2.31 11.53
C VAL A 222 13.36 1.91 11.03
N ALA A 223 13.45 1.29 9.85
CA ALA A 223 14.69 0.83 9.24
C ALA A 223 15.62 1.98 8.86
N THR A 224 15.05 3.10 8.41
CA THR A 224 15.81 4.29 8.00
C THR A 224 16.28 5.10 9.21
N THR A 225 15.45 5.18 10.26
CA THR A 225 15.71 6.07 11.40
C THR A 225 16.51 5.41 12.53
N ASN A 226 16.46 4.09 12.67
CA ASN A 226 17.17 3.37 13.73
C ASN A 226 18.35 2.58 13.16
N TYR A 227 19.54 2.87 13.68
CA TYR A 227 20.75 2.11 13.34
C TYR A 227 20.73 0.70 13.95
N HIS A 228 20.18 0.57 15.17
CA HIS A 228 20.11 -0.68 15.91
C HIS A 228 18.74 -1.29 15.73
N LEU A 229 18.62 -2.20 14.75
CA LEU A 229 17.36 -2.90 14.51
C LEU A 229 17.24 -4.11 15.43
N PRO A 230 16.07 -4.32 16.06
CA PRO A 230 15.82 -5.53 16.81
C PRO A 230 15.96 -6.77 15.90
N VAL A 231 16.24 -7.92 16.51
CA VAL A 231 16.37 -9.19 15.78
C VAL A 231 15.01 -9.55 15.19
N LEU A 232 14.84 -9.39 13.86
CA LEU A 232 13.53 -9.53 13.22
C LEU A 232 12.94 -10.93 13.41
N ARG A 233 13.80 -11.95 13.44
CA ARG A 233 13.40 -13.35 13.66
C ARG A 233 12.64 -13.54 14.99
N ARG A 234 12.97 -12.76 16.03
CA ARG A 234 12.27 -12.80 17.31
C ARG A 234 10.89 -12.14 17.19
N ILE A 235 10.82 -10.93 16.62
CA ILE A 235 9.57 -10.20 16.42
C ILE A 235 8.60 -11.01 15.55
N VAL A 236 9.08 -11.53 14.42
CA VAL A 236 8.25 -12.36 13.52
C VAL A 236 7.74 -13.59 14.24
N ARG A 237 8.57 -14.27 15.03
CA ARG A 237 8.13 -15.43 15.82
C ARG A 237 7.04 -15.04 16.83
N GLU A 238 7.23 -13.93 17.55
CA GLU A 238 6.26 -13.44 18.54
C GLU A 238 4.92 -13.07 17.87
N VAL A 239 4.96 -12.34 16.74
CA VAL A 239 3.77 -11.96 15.96
C VAL A 239 3.08 -13.19 15.38
N VAL A 240 3.83 -14.14 14.80
CA VAL A 240 3.27 -15.38 14.24
C VAL A 240 2.61 -16.22 15.32
N VAL A 241 3.27 -16.41 16.47
CA VAL A 241 2.69 -17.14 17.61
C VAL A 241 1.43 -16.45 18.09
N ALA A 242 1.47 -15.14 18.33
CA ALA A 242 0.30 -14.38 18.76
C ALA A 242 -0.85 -14.49 17.75
N THR A 243 -0.57 -14.34 16.45
CA THR A 243 -1.57 -14.44 15.38
C THR A 243 -2.21 -15.83 15.34
N ILE A 244 -1.41 -16.90 15.40
CA ILE A 244 -1.91 -18.28 15.42
C ILE A 244 -2.78 -18.50 16.66
N THR A 245 -2.35 -18.03 17.84
CA THR A 245 -3.12 -18.16 19.08
C THR A 245 -4.44 -17.39 19.00
N THR A 246 -4.43 -16.15 18.49
CA THR A 246 -5.65 -15.36 18.33
C THR A 246 -6.61 -15.98 17.31
N LEU A 247 -6.12 -16.47 16.17
CA LEU A 247 -6.94 -17.16 15.17
C LEU A 247 -7.54 -18.45 15.72
N PHE A 248 -6.75 -19.22 16.47
CA PHE A 248 -7.22 -20.45 17.11
C PHE A 248 -8.30 -20.17 18.15
N LEU A 249 -8.11 -19.16 19.01
CA LEU A 249 -9.11 -18.72 19.98
C LEU A 249 -10.39 -18.22 19.29
N ALA A 250 -10.26 -17.41 18.25
CA ALA A 250 -11.40 -16.94 17.47
C ALA A 250 -12.16 -18.12 16.86
N ALA A 251 -11.47 -19.08 16.24
CA ALA A 251 -12.08 -20.27 15.67
C ALA A 251 -12.83 -21.10 16.73
N LEU A 252 -12.27 -21.27 17.92
CA LEU A 252 -12.95 -21.94 19.03
C LEU A 252 -14.21 -21.20 19.48
N ILE A 253 -14.15 -19.86 19.58
CA ILE A 253 -15.31 -19.04 19.95
C ILE A 253 -16.40 -19.17 18.88
N PHE A 254 -16.05 -19.06 17.60
CA PHE A 254 -17.00 -19.22 16.49
C PHE A 254 -17.60 -20.62 16.44
N ALA A 255 -16.80 -21.67 16.66
CA ALA A 255 -17.29 -23.04 16.73
C ALA A 255 -18.25 -23.25 17.90
N GLY A 256 -17.93 -22.71 19.08
CA GLY A 256 -18.81 -22.76 20.24
C GLY A 256 -20.13 -22.02 20.01
N MET A 257 -20.07 -20.82 19.42
CA MET A 257 -21.28 -20.05 19.05
C MET A 257 -22.13 -20.78 18.01
N TYR A 258 -21.50 -21.38 17.00
CA TYR A 258 -22.19 -22.17 15.99
C TYR A 258 -22.93 -23.36 16.60
N LEU A 259 -22.27 -24.12 17.50
CA LEU A 259 -22.90 -25.24 18.20
C LEU A 259 -24.13 -24.80 18.99
N VAL A 260 -24.02 -23.71 19.75
CA VAL A 260 -25.15 -23.15 20.53
C VAL A 260 -26.31 -22.73 19.63
N LEU A 261 -26.03 -22.08 18.50
CA LEU A 261 -27.08 -21.69 17.54
C LEU A 261 -27.78 -22.92 16.96
N THR A 262 -27.02 -23.96 16.58
CA THR A 262 -27.60 -25.18 16.03
C THR A 262 -28.43 -25.97 17.04
N SER A 263 -28.07 -25.96 18.33
CA SER A 263 -28.89 -26.62 19.37
C SER A 263 -30.20 -25.89 19.61
N VAL A 264 -30.19 -24.56 19.60
CA VAL A 264 -31.42 -23.76 19.75
C VAL A 264 -32.37 -23.98 18.57
N ASP A 265 -31.86 -24.03 17.34
CA ASP A 265 -32.68 -24.30 16.15
C ASP A 265 -33.35 -25.69 16.20
N GLN A 266 -32.65 -26.68 16.77
CA GLN A 266 -33.23 -28.01 17.01
C GLN A 266 -34.38 -27.95 18.02
N GLU A 267 -34.20 -27.28 19.17
CA GLU A 267 -35.24 -27.16 20.20
C GLU A 267 -36.51 -26.45 19.68
N VAL A 268 -36.35 -25.38 18.90
CA VAL A 268 -37.47 -24.64 18.28
C VAL A 268 -38.23 -25.51 17.26
N SER A 269 -37.50 -26.33 16.49
CA SER A 269 -38.09 -27.25 15.51
C SER A 269 -38.89 -28.37 16.19
N TYR A 270 -38.43 -28.87 17.34
CA TYR A 270 -39.17 -29.88 18.11
C TYR A 270 -40.44 -29.31 18.76
N THR A 271 -40.40 -28.08 19.28
CA THR A 271 -41.57 -27.46 19.93
C THR A 271 -42.69 -27.13 18.94
N THR A 272 -42.36 -26.75 17.70
CA THR A 272 -43.36 -26.52 16.64
C THR A 272 -44.03 -27.81 16.17
N LEU A 273 -43.32 -28.94 16.12
CA LEU A 273 -43.90 -30.25 15.79
C LEU A 273 -44.83 -30.83 16.86
N VAL A 274 -44.60 -30.51 18.14
CA VAL A 274 -45.44 -30.99 19.26
C VAL A 274 -46.74 -30.19 19.39
N LEU A 275 -46.75 -28.94 18.91
CA LEU A 275 -47.91 -28.04 18.97
C LEU A 275 -48.82 -28.09 17.73
N ALA A 276 -48.37 -28.74 16.64
CA ALA A 276 -49.12 -28.94 15.39
C ALA A 276 -49.88 -30.27 15.41
#